data_AF-A0A7S3GFP7-F1
#
_entry.id   AF-A0A7S3GFP7-F1
#
_cell.length_a   1.000
_cell.length_b   1.000
_cell.length_c   1.000
_cell.angle_alpha   90.00
_cell.angle_beta   90.00
_cell.angle_gamma   90.00
#
_symmetry.space_group_name_H-M   'P 1'
#
loop_
_entity.id
_entity.type
_entity.pdbx_description
1 polymer ?
#
loop_
_entity_poly.entity_id
_entity_poly.type
_entity_poly.pdbx_seq_one_letter_code
_entity_poly.pdbx_strand_id
1 'polypeptide(L)'
;ELLASLLGTYRHSSDSPFYLYSPLTQLQRHTHKKRRKQKWAKEKNMEEDDGFYDTNERAVRRYQLYLRIANIAYAVISLIVIGVAAAANVGGFGSLAVTGGVVACGVFLLLVSGFGFFGAHKKKTGLLFIYMIILSILFVIQFSVSVALISISPDQQEEILQFAWTHSDNNTITHIQDQFECCGFADRTTEVLPCDPTFANGCFTLLRDSLQNVMRAAGGVGLFFAFTEIAGVFCSFKFRQISKRNRSFDNI
;
A
#
# COMPACT_ATOMS: atom_id res chain seq x y z
N GLU A 1 43.72 -76.85 -29.40
CA GLU A 1 42.52 -77.66 -29.68
C GLU A 1 42.56 -78.87 -28.75
N LEU A 2 41.50 -79.42 -28.19
CA LEU A 2 40.06 -79.13 -28.04
C LEU A 2 39.56 -80.38 -27.28
N LEU A 3 38.70 -80.25 -26.26
CA LEU A 3 37.89 -81.33 -25.66
C LEU A 3 38.68 -82.52 -25.04
N ALA A 4 38.69 -82.79 -23.73
CA ALA A 4 37.60 -82.75 -22.74
C ALA A 4 36.40 -83.67 -23.07
N SER A 5 36.65 -84.99 -23.16
CA SER A 5 35.70 -86.14 -23.11
C SER A 5 36.50 -87.42 -23.38
N LEU A 6 36.39 -88.59 -22.72
CA LEU A 6 35.50 -89.21 -21.72
C LEU A 6 36.42 -90.04 -20.77
N LEU A 7 36.13 -90.45 -19.52
CA LEU A 7 35.10 -90.22 -18.49
C LEU A 7 35.83 -90.38 -17.11
N GLY A 8 35.31 -90.03 -15.92
CA GLY A 8 34.26 -90.71 -15.13
C GLY A 8 34.75 -92.01 -14.47
N THR A 9 34.78 -92.21 -13.15
CA THR A 9 34.27 -91.42 -12.00
C THR A 9 34.95 -91.87 -10.70
N TYR A 10 35.32 -90.96 -9.80
CA TYR A 10 35.17 -91.23 -8.36
C TYR A 10 34.85 -89.94 -7.59
N ARG A 11 33.67 -89.93 -6.98
CA ARG A 11 33.06 -88.78 -6.31
C ARG A 11 33.34 -88.90 -4.82
N HIS A 12 34.02 -87.91 -4.22
CA HIS A 12 33.92 -87.67 -2.79
C HIS A 12 33.16 -86.38 -2.55
N SER A 13 32.00 -86.48 -1.89
CA SER A 13 31.24 -85.31 -1.44
C SER A 13 31.93 -84.67 -0.24
N SER A 14 31.89 -83.34 -0.21
CA SER A 14 31.97 -82.53 1.00
C SER A 14 31.28 -81.19 0.71
N ASP A 15 29.96 -81.25 0.49
CA ASP A 15 29.13 -80.05 0.37
C ASP A 15 29.09 -79.29 1.70
N SER A 16 29.55 -78.04 1.72
CA SER A 16 29.12 -77.03 2.71
C SER A 16 29.60 -75.62 2.34
N PRO A 17 28.76 -74.81 1.67
CA PRO A 17 29.02 -73.38 1.54
C PRO A 17 28.73 -72.67 2.87
N PHE A 18 29.81 -72.24 3.51
CA PHE A 18 29.95 -71.03 4.35
C PHE A 18 28.67 -70.19 4.63
N TYR A 19 27.93 -70.50 5.72
CA TYR A 19 26.85 -69.62 6.22
C TYR A 19 26.77 -69.54 7.76
N LEU A 20 27.87 -69.16 8.42
CA LEU A 20 27.79 -68.67 9.80
C LEU A 20 27.49 -67.16 9.80
N TYR A 21 26.21 -66.80 9.68
CA TYR A 21 25.75 -65.41 9.83
C TYR A 21 25.97 -64.93 11.28
N SER A 22 27.08 -64.25 11.55
CA SER A 22 27.33 -63.75 12.91
C SER A 22 26.30 -62.67 13.31
N PRO A 23 25.70 -62.74 14.52
CA PRO A 23 24.69 -61.77 14.98
C PRO A 23 25.16 -60.31 14.92
N LEU A 24 26.47 -60.08 15.13
CA LEU A 24 27.13 -58.78 15.00
C LEU A 24 26.89 -58.13 13.61
N THR A 25 26.97 -58.89 12.52
CA THR A 25 26.76 -58.33 11.16
C THR A 25 25.31 -57.95 10.88
N GLN A 26 24.33 -58.54 11.58
CA GLN A 26 22.93 -58.13 11.49
C GLN A 26 22.68 -56.83 12.28
N LEU A 27 23.21 -56.75 13.51
CA LEU A 27 23.10 -55.57 14.35
C LEU A 27 23.76 -54.33 13.71
N GLN A 28 24.96 -54.50 13.13
CA GLN A 28 25.64 -53.45 12.36
C GLN A 28 24.82 -53.00 11.13
N ARG A 29 24.21 -53.93 10.38
CA ARG A 29 23.33 -53.57 9.25
C ARG A 29 22.09 -52.79 9.69
N HIS A 30 21.49 -53.11 10.85
CA HIS A 30 20.37 -52.37 11.41
C HIS A 30 20.75 -50.95 11.88
N THR A 31 21.88 -50.78 12.57
CA THR A 31 22.34 -49.44 13.00
C THR A 31 22.72 -48.56 11.80
N HIS A 32 23.35 -49.11 10.77
CA HIS A 32 23.66 -48.38 9.54
C HIS A 32 22.39 -47.93 8.79
N LYS A 33 21.36 -48.78 8.71
CA LYS A 33 20.04 -48.42 8.15
C LYS A 33 19.36 -47.30 8.98
N LYS A 34 19.40 -47.36 10.32
CA LYS A 34 18.88 -46.29 11.20
C LYS A 34 19.59 -44.95 10.94
N ARG A 35 20.93 -44.94 10.94
CA ARG A 35 21.73 -43.73 10.69
C ARG A 35 21.43 -43.12 9.31
N ARG A 36 21.30 -43.93 8.26
CA ARG A 36 20.91 -43.44 6.92
C ARG A 36 19.51 -42.82 6.90
N LYS A 37 18.52 -43.41 7.57
CA LYS A 37 17.17 -42.82 7.69
C LYS A 37 17.19 -41.48 8.44
N GLN A 38 17.94 -41.39 9.54
CA GLN A 38 18.08 -40.14 10.30
C GLN A 38 18.78 -39.05 9.50
N LYS A 39 19.86 -39.38 8.77
CA LYS A 39 20.55 -38.44 7.88
C LYS A 39 19.61 -37.93 6.79
N TRP A 40 18.90 -38.83 6.10
CA TRP A 40 17.97 -38.45 5.02
C TRP A 40 16.79 -37.60 5.51
N ALA A 41 16.25 -37.90 6.69
CA ALA A 41 15.21 -37.07 7.31
C ALA A 41 15.75 -35.68 7.68
N LYS A 42 17.00 -35.57 8.18
CA LYS A 42 17.63 -34.28 8.47
C LYS A 42 17.87 -33.46 7.19
N GLU A 43 18.36 -34.10 6.13
CA GLU A 43 18.58 -33.47 4.82
C GLU A 43 17.25 -32.94 4.24
N LYS A 44 16.18 -33.74 4.30
CA LYS A 44 14.84 -33.32 3.88
C LYS A 44 14.31 -32.11 4.66
N ASN A 45 14.39 -32.12 5.99
CA ASN A 45 13.90 -30.99 6.79
C ASN A 45 14.67 -29.70 6.45
N MET A 46 15.99 -29.80 6.25
CA MET A 46 16.85 -28.66 5.90
C MET A 46 16.49 -28.08 4.52
N GLU A 47 16.20 -28.93 3.53
CA GLU A 47 15.76 -28.51 2.19
C GLU A 47 14.37 -27.83 2.21
N GLU A 48 13.44 -28.31 3.06
CA GLU A 48 12.14 -27.68 3.28
C GLU A 48 12.26 -26.30 3.98
N ASP A 49 13.13 -26.18 4.99
CA ASP A 49 13.42 -24.94 5.71
C ASP A 49 14.08 -23.88 4.78
N ASP A 50 15.11 -24.27 4.01
CA ASP A 50 15.80 -23.39 3.06
C ASP A 50 14.83 -22.87 1.97
N GLY A 51 14.02 -23.75 1.38
CA GLY A 51 13.03 -23.38 0.38
C GLY A 51 11.93 -22.45 0.93
N PHE A 52 11.51 -22.67 2.18
CA PHE A 52 10.60 -21.77 2.88
C PHE A 52 11.25 -20.40 3.16
N TYR A 53 12.52 -20.37 3.59
CA TYR A 53 13.24 -19.14 3.88
C TYR A 53 13.41 -18.25 2.63
N ASP A 54 13.89 -18.81 1.52
CA ASP A 54 14.07 -18.10 0.24
C ASP A 54 12.73 -17.57 -0.30
N THR A 55 11.67 -18.38 -0.27
CA THR A 55 10.32 -17.95 -0.68
C THR A 55 9.84 -16.74 0.12
N ASN A 56 10.04 -16.75 1.44
CA ASN A 56 9.71 -15.63 2.31
C ASN A 56 10.60 -14.41 2.04
N GLU A 57 11.90 -14.58 1.79
CA GLU A 57 12.80 -13.46 1.52
C GLU A 57 12.43 -12.75 0.20
N ARG A 58 12.13 -13.50 -0.86
CA ARG A 58 11.60 -12.97 -2.12
C ARG A 58 10.28 -12.22 -1.92
N ALA A 59 9.41 -12.69 -1.03
CA ALA A 59 8.18 -11.97 -0.68
C ALA A 59 8.48 -10.66 0.10
N VAL A 60 9.37 -10.70 1.10
CA VAL A 60 9.79 -9.53 1.88
C VAL A 60 10.39 -8.46 0.98
N ARG A 61 11.29 -8.82 0.06
CA ARG A 61 11.90 -7.89 -0.92
C ARG A 61 10.83 -7.22 -1.79
N ARG A 62 9.81 -7.95 -2.25
CA ARG A 62 8.68 -7.38 -3.03
C ARG A 62 7.84 -6.39 -2.24
N TYR A 63 7.39 -6.74 -1.03
CA TYR A 63 6.64 -5.80 -0.18
C TYR A 63 7.48 -4.57 0.19
N GLN A 64 8.78 -4.75 0.46
CA GLN A 64 9.69 -3.67 0.77
C GLN A 64 9.89 -2.71 -0.42
N LEU A 65 10.01 -3.25 -1.64
CA LEU A 65 10.12 -2.46 -2.87
C LEU A 65 8.83 -1.68 -3.12
N TYR A 66 7.66 -2.33 -3.03
CA TYR A 66 6.35 -1.69 -3.16
C TYR A 66 6.19 -0.54 -2.15
N LEU A 67 6.45 -0.78 -0.87
CA LEU A 67 6.33 0.25 0.17
C LEU A 67 7.31 1.41 -0.06
N ARG A 68 8.54 1.15 -0.53
CA ARG A 68 9.49 2.22 -0.89
C ARG A 68 8.99 3.06 -2.05
N ILE A 69 8.57 2.43 -3.15
CA ILE A 69 8.07 3.13 -4.35
C ILE A 69 6.82 3.94 -4.02
N ALA A 70 5.86 3.36 -3.31
CA ALA A 70 4.62 4.04 -2.91
C ALA A 70 4.90 5.27 -2.04
N ASN A 71 5.73 5.14 -1.00
CA ASN A 71 6.07 6.29 -0.14
C ASN A 71 6.88 7.35 -0.90
N ILE A 72 7.81 6.97 -1.80
CA ILE A 72 8.50 7.94 -2.68
C ILE A 72 7.49 8.70 -3.55
N ALA A 73 6.52 8.01 -4.15
CA ALA A 73 5.46 8.66 -4.94
C ALA A 73 4.64 9.64 -4.09
N TYR A 74 4.23 9.26 -2.87
CA TYR A 74 3.55 10.17 -1.95
C TYR A 74 4.40 11.38 -1.51
N ALA A 75 5.72 11.21 -1.36
CA ALA A 75 6.62 12.33 -1.08
C ALA A 75 6.70 13.30 -2.26
N VAL A 76 6.78 12.79 -3.49
CA VAL A 76 6.77 13.63 -4.71
C VAL A 76 5.43 14.37 -4.85
N ILE A 77 4.30 13.67 -4.67
CA ILE A 77 2.96 14.29 -4.68
C ILE A 77 2.86 15.39 -3.60
N SER A 78 3.31 15.11 -2.37
CA SER A 78 3.36 16.08 -1.28
C SER A 78 4.15 17.35 -1.66
N LEU A 79 5.36 17.19 -2.22
CA LEU A 79 6.20 18.32 -2.65
C LEU A 79 5.54 19.14 -3.78
N ILE A 80 4.86 18.47 -4.72
CA ILE A 80 4.09 19.14 -5.78
C ILE A 80 2.93 19.94 -5.17
N VAL A 81 2.16 19.34 -4.25
CA VAL A 81 1.02 20.00 -3.57
C VAL A 81 1.46 21.24 -2.79
N ILE A 82 2.57 21.14 -2.04
CA ILE A 82 3.16 22.28 -1.32
C ILE A 82 3.61 23.37 -2.32
N GLY A 83 4.29 22.99 -3.40
CA GLY A 83 4.79 23.93 -4.41
C GLY A 83 3.66 24.67 -5.15
N VAL A 84 2.62 23.95 -5.57
CA VAL A 84 1.45 24.53 -6.25
C VAL A 84 0.69 25.47 -5.31
N ALA A 85 0.46 25.09 -4.04
CA ALA A 85 -0.20 25.95 -3.07
C ALA A 85 0.58 27.24 -2.78
N ALA A 86 1.91 27.13 -2.61
CA ALA A 86 2.77 28.29 -2.43
C ALA A 86 2.76 29.22 -3.66
N ALA A 87 2.78 28.67 -4.87
CA ALA A 87 2.72 29.44 -6.11
C ALA A 87 1.36 30.16 -6.28
N ALA A 88 0.24 29.49 -6.01
CA ALA A 88 -1.10 30.07 -6.09
C ALA A 88 -1.28 31.26 -5.14
N ASN A 89 -0.69 31.20 -3.95
CA ASN A 89 -0.73 32.29 -2.97
C ASN A 89 0.12 33.50 -3.41
N VAL A 90 1.28 33.28 -4.03
CA VAL A 90 2.11 34.36 -4.59
C VAL A 90 1.43 35.01 -5.80
N GLY A 91 0.66 34.24 -6.59
CA GLY A 91 -0.13 34.74 -7.71
C GLY A 91 -1.43 35.47 -7.33
N GLY A 92 -1.81 35.52 -6.04
CA GLY A 92 -3.04 36.17 -5.58
C GLY A 92 -4.32 35.32 -5.74
N PHE A 93 -4.21 34.06 -6.15
CA PHE A 93 -5.36 33.18 -6.45
C PHE A 93 -5.81 32.30 -5.26
N GLY A 94 -5.12 32.36 -4.12
CA GLY A 94 -5.39 31.51 -2.96
C GLY A 94 -5.62 32.32 -1.68
N SER A 95 -6.71 32.02 -0.96
CA SER A 95 -6.92 32.56 0.38
C SER A 95 -5.97 31.90 1.38
N LEU A 96 -5.52 32.65 2.39
CA LEU A 96 -4.56 32.15 3.39
C LEU A 96 -5.03 30.87 4.10
N ALA A 97 -6.34 30.73 4.33
CA ALA A 97 -6.93 29.54 4.94
C ALA A 97 -6.87 28.31 4.01
N VAL A 98 -7.23 28.46 2.74
CA VAL A 98 -7.19 27.36 1.75
C VAL A 98 -5.74 26.97 1.46
N THR A 99 -4.87 27.94 1.16
CA THR A 99 -3.43 27.72 0.98
C THR A 99 -2.82 27.02 2.21
N GLY A 100 -3.08 27.54 3.41
CA GLY A 100 -2.57 26.98 4.66
C GLY A 100 -3.00 25.54 4.90
N GLY A 101 -4.27 25.22 4.63
CA GLY A 101 -4.79 23.85 4.71
C GLY A 101 -4.10 22.91 3.73
N VAL A 102 -3.96 23.30 2.46
CA VAL A 102 -3.31 22.48 1.43
C VAL A 102 -1.83 22.26 1.73
N VAL A 103 -1.10 23.29 2.19
CA VAL A 103 0.31 23.16 2.62
C VAL A 103 0.43 22.26 3.85
N ALA A 104 -0.45 22.39 4.85
CA ALA A 104 -0.43 21.54 6.04
C ALA A 104 -0.67 20.06 5.70
N CYS A 105 -1.65 19.78 4.83
CA CYS A 105 -1.87 18.43 4.29
C CYS A 105 -0.63 17.89 3.56
N GLY A 106 0.00 18.72 2.72
CA GLY A 106 1.25 18.37 2.04
C GLY A 106 2.37 17.99 3.01
N VAL A 107 2.65 18.84 4.01
CA VAL A 107 3.70 18.60 5.02
C VAL A 107 3.40 17.32 5.83
N PHE A 108 2.15 17.12 6.23
CA PHE A 108 1.74 15.92 6.93
C PHE A 108 1.95 14.64 6.09
N LEU A 109 1.57 14.65 4.80
CA LEU A 109 1.85 13.54 3.88
C LEU A 109 3.35 13.26 3.73
N LEU A 110 4.20 14.29 3.76
CA LEU A 110 5.66 14.13 3.72
C LEU A 110 6.19 13.39 4.97
N LEU A 111 5.66 13.72 6.15
CA LEU A 111 6.02 13.05 7.41
C LEU A 111 5.57 11.58 7.41
N VAL A 112 4.33 11.30 6.99
CA VAL A 112 3.80 9.93 6.89
C VAL A 112 4.59 9.11 5.89
N SER A 113 4.90 9.67 4.71
CA SER A 113 5.78 9.05 3.71
C SER A 113 7.17 8.74 4.30
N GLY A 114 7.76 9.70 5.02
CA GLY A 114 9.03 9.51 5.72
C GLY A 114 9.01 8.32 6.67
N PHE A 115 7.98 8.21 7.52
CA PHE A 115 7.81 7.06 8.42
C PHE A 115 7.64 5.73 7.66
N GLY A 116 6.89 5.72 6.56
CA GLY A 116 6.75 4.54 5.70
C GLY A 116 8.07 4.11 5.05
N PHE A 117 8.81 5.05 4.47
CA PHE A 117 10.11 4.81 3.84
C PHE A 117 11.17 4.33 4.84
N PHE A 118 11.34 5.03 5.98
CA PHE A 118 12.27 4.61 7.03
C PHE A 118 11.84 3.29 7.70
N GLY A 119 10.53 3.05 7.83
CA GLY A 119 9.96 1.80 8.32
C GLY A 119 10.32 0.61 7.42
N ALA A 120 10.17 0.78 6.11
CA ALA A 120 10.60 -0.20 5.10
C ALA A 120 12.12 -0.38 5.05
N HIS A 121 12.93 0.66 5.33
CA HIS A 121 14.38 0.56 5.27
C HIS A 121 15.03 -0.09 6.51
N LYS A 122 14.65 0.32 7.73
CA LYS A 122 15.42 0.00 8.96
C LYS A 122 14.98 -1.28 9.67
N LYS A 123 14.03 -2.08 9.12
CA LYS A 123 13.40 -3.25 9.77
C LYS A 123 12.88 -3.00 11.21
N LYS A 124 12.64 -1.73 11.58
CA LYS A 124 12.21 -1.29 12.92
C LYS A 124 10.71 -1.56 13.09
N THR A 125 10.39 -2.66 13.78
CA THR A 125 9.03 -3.21 13.96
C THR A 125 8.01 -2.25 14.59
N GLY A 126 8.46 -1.24 15.33
CA GLY A 126 7.62 -0.19 15.94
C GLY A 126 7.25 0.95 14.98
N LEU A 127 8.19 1.43 14.18
CA LEU A 127 7.94 2.55 13.24
C LEU A 127 6.88 2.18 12.20
N LEU A 128 6.95 0.97 11.66
CA LEU A 128 5.95 0.44 10.74
C LEU A 128 4.58 0.20 11.41
N PHE A 129 4.55 -0.03 12.73
CA PHE A 129 3.28 -0.16 13.46
C PHE A 129 2.57 1.17 13.61
N ILE A 130 3.32 2.23 13.98
CA ILE A 130 2.82 3.61 14.02
C ILE A 130 2.31 4.02 12.63
N TYR A 131 3.08 3.74 11.57
CA TYR A 131 2.68 3.99 10.18
C TYR A 131 1.35 3.32 9.81
N MET A 132 1.14 2.03 10.15
CA MET A 132 -0.13 1.33 9.89
C MET A 132 -1.31 1.90 10.70
N ILE A 133 -1.08 2.40 11.92
CA ILE A 133 -2.13 3.05 12.72
C ILE A 133 -2.52 4.37 12.06
N ILE A 134 -1.53 5.20 11.69
CA ILE A 134 -1.78 6.48 11.03
C ILE A 134 -2.53 6.27 9.70
N LEU A 135 -2.07 5.37 8.82
CA LEU A 135 -2.79 5.05 7.58
C LEU A 135 -4.21 4.53 7.83
N SER A 136 -4.46 3.75 8.89
CA SER A 136 -5.81 3.29 9.23
C SER A 136 -6.73 4.44 9.64
N ILE A 137 -6.21 5.44 10.35
CA ILE A 137 -6.97 6.65 10.75
C ILE A 137 -7.25 7.52 9.51
N LEU A 138 -6.25 7.72 8.66
CA LEU A 138 -6.40 8.48 7.41
C LEU A 138 -7.43 7.83 6.49
N PHE A 139 -7.36 6.50 6.31
CA PHE A 139 -8.36 5.73 5.57
C PHE A 139 -9.78 6.00 6.07
N VAL A 140 -10.03 5.97 7.39
CA VAL A 140 -11.37 6.21 7.96
C VAL A 140 -11.84 7.64 7.70
N ILE A 141 -10.99 8.64 7.94
CA ILE A 141 -11.33 10.06 7.72
C ILE A 141 -11.61 10.29 6.23
N GLN A 142 -10.68 9.87 5.38
CA GLN A 142 -10.72 10.12 3.95
C GLN A 142 -11.87 9.38 3.27
N PHE A 143 -12.11 8.11 3.61
CA PHE A 143 -13.28 7.37 3.12
C PHE A 143 -14.59 8.08 3.49
N SER A 144 -14.72 8.52 4.76
CA SER A 144 -15.92 9.20 5.25
C SER A 144 -16.16 10.53 4.52
N VAL A 145 -15.12 11.38 4.41
CA VAL A 145 -15.20 12.67 3.70
C VAL A 145 -15.48 12.46 2.22
N SER A 146 -14.86 11.46 1.59
CA SER A 146 -15.04 11.18 0.17
C SER A 146 -16.47 10.75 -0.18
N VAL A 147 -17.07 9.88 0.65
CA VAL A 147 -18.48 9.48 0.51
C VAL A 147 -19.42 10.67 0.74
N ALA A 148 -19.14 11.52 1.74
CA ALA A 148 -19.92 12.73 1.99
C ALA A 148 -19.90 13.70 0.80
N LEU A 149 -18.72 13.96 0.20
CA LEU A 149 -18.57 14.83 -0.97
C LEU A 149 -19.30 14.31 -2.22
N ILE A 150 -19.38 12.99 -2.40
CA ILE A 150 -20.14 12.38 -3.52
C ILE A 150 -21.65 12.46 -3.28
N SER A 151 -22.09 12.31 -2.02
CA SER A 151 -23.50 12.16 -1.62
C SER A 151 -24.19 13.48 -1.23
N ILE A 152 -23.52 14.62 -1.36
CA ILE A 152 -24.04 15.92 -0.92
C ILE A 152 -25.29 16.36 -1.69
N SER A 153 -26.32 16.79 -0.95
CA SER A 153 -27.64 17.12 -1.50
C SER A 153 -27.73 18.52 -2.12
N PRO A 154 -28.73 18.78 -2.98
CA PRO A 154 -29.09 20.12 -3.45
C PRO A 154 -29.10 21.21 -2.38
N ASP A 155 -29.80 20.96 -1.27
CA ASP A 155 -30.05 21.96 -0.24
C ASP A 155 -28.76 22.30 0.52
N GLN A 156 -27.89 21.31 0.72
CA GLN A 156 -26.55 21.50 1.31
C GLN A 156 -25.62 22.28 0.37
N GLN A 157 -25.73 22.10 -0.95
CA GLN A 157 -24.97 22.90 -1.92
C GLN A 157 -25.41 24.37 -1.84
N GLU A 158 -26.71 24.63 -1.66
CA GLU A 158 -27.25 25.98 -1.53
C GLU A 158 -26.79 26.68 -0.25
N GLU A 159 -26.89 26.02 0.91
CA GLU A 159 -26.39 26.53 2.19
C GLU A 159 -24.89 26.89 2.12
N ILE A 160 -24.06 25.99 1.56
CA ILE A 160 -22.61 26.23 1.40
C ILE A 160 -22.34 27.41 0.48
N LEU A 161 -23.03 27.51 -0.66
CA LEU A 161 -22.83 28.60 -1.61
C LEU A 161 -23.32 29.95 -1.08
N GLN A 162 -24.44 29.98 -0.35
CA GLN A 162 -24.95 31.19 0.26
C GLN A 162 -24.04 31.67 1.39
N PHE A 163 -23.52 30.75 2.22
CA PHE A 163 -22.51 31.06 3.22
C PHE A 163 -21.23 31.61 2.58
N ALA A 164 -20.72 30.94 1.54
CA ALA A 164 -19.52 31.35 0.83
C ALA A 164 -19.69 32.73 0.16
N TRP A 165 -20.82 32.97 -0.51
CA TRP A 165 -21.11 34.26 -1.16
C TRP A 165 -21.18 35.41 -0.15
N THR A 166 -21.88 35.21 0.97
CA THR A 166 -22.04 36.26 2.02
C THR A 166 -20.76 36.55 2.81
N HIS A 167 -19.79 35.62 2.83
CA HIS A 167 -18.51 35.78 3.53
C HIS A 167 -17.32 36.03 2.59
N SER A 168 -17.54 36.05 1.27
CA SER A 168 -16.51 36.39 0.29
C SER A 168 -16.29 37.91 0.25
N ASP A 169 -15.05 38.32 0.00
CA ASP A 169 -14.76 39.73 -0.22
C ASP A 169 -15.21 40.19 -1.62
N ASN A 170 -15.38 41.49 -1.76
CA ASN A 170 -15.81 42.15 -2.98
C ASN A 170 -15.02 41.73 -4.23
N ASN A 171 -13.69 41.53 -4.13
CA ASN A 171 -12.89 41.16 -5.31
C ASN A 171 -13.15 39.71 -5.73
N THR A 172 -13.32 38.80 -4.77
CA THR A 172 -13.70 37.40 -5.03
C THR A 172 -15.08 37.34 -5.70
N ILE A 173 -16.05 38.13 -5.24
CA ILE A 173 -17.37 38.22 -5.87
C ILE A 173 -17.28 38.76 -7.30
N THR A 174 -16.56 39.86 -7.55
CA THR A 174 -16.35 40.38 -8.92
C THR A 174 -15.68 39.34 -9.81
N HIS A 175 -14.62 38.67 -9.35
CA HIS A 175 -13.94 37.63 -10.12
C HIS A 175 -14.85 36.42 -10.44
N ILE A 176 -15.76 36.05 -9.53
CA ILE A 176 -16.76 35.01 -9.80
C ILE A 176 -17.74 35.47 -10.89
N GLN A 177 -18.26 36.70 -10.79
CA GLN A 177 -19.19 37.26 -11.78
C GLN A 177 -18.56 37.32 -13.17
N ASP A 178 -17.31 37.79 -13.28
CA ASP A 178 -16.57 37.88 -14.54
C ASP A 178 -16.21 36.50 -15.10
N GLN A 179 -15.79 35.54 -14.25
CA GLN A 179 -15.39 34.19 -14.70
C GLN A 179 -16.57 33.35 -15.18
N PHE A 180 -17.76 33.54 -14.61
CA PHE A 180 -18.97 32.76 -14.91
C PHE A 180 -20.01 33.55 -15.74
N GLU A 181 -19.70 34.78 -16.18
CA GLU A 181 -20.60 35.65 -16.96
C GLU A 181 -21.99 35.82 -16.32
N CYS A 182 -22.00 36.05 -14.99
CA CYS A 182 -23.20 36.05 -14.16
C CYS A 182 -23.23 37.27 -13.20
N CYS A 183 -24.39 37.58 -12.63
CA CYS A 183 -24.57 38.78 -11.80
C CYS A 183 -25.53 38.56 -10.63
N GLY A 184 -25.08 38.88 -9.41
CA GLY A 184 -25.82 38.60 -8.18
C GLY A 184 -25.83 37.10 -7.81
N PHE A 185 -26.30 36.78 -6.59
CA PHE A 185 -26.30 35.39 -6.12
C PHE A 185 -27.40 34.56 -6.79
N ALA A 186 -28.65 34.77 -6.37
CA ALA A 186 -29.81 34.09 -6.96
C ALA A 186 -30.31 34.82 -8.22
N ASP A 187 -30.25 36.15 -8.22
CA ASP A 187 -30.73 37.02 -9.30
C ASP A 187 -30.06 38.40 -9.22
N ARG A 188 -30.08 39.15 -10.31
CA ARG A 188 -29.37 40.45 -10.47
C ARG A 188 -29.79 41.50 -9.45
N THR A 189 -31.02 41.41 -8.95
CA THR A 189 -31.60 42.35 -7.97
C THR A 189 -31.00 42.24 -6.56
N THR A 190 -30.14 41.24 -6.31
CA THR A 190 -29.43 41.03 -5.03
C THR A 190 -28.07 41.75 -4.97
N GLU A 191 -27.81 42.70 -5.87
CA GLU A 191 -26.52 43.40 -5.99
C GLU A 191 -26.10 44.17 -4.72
N VAL A 192 -24.83 43.95 -4.33
CA VAL A 192 -24.04 44.82 -3.43
C VAL A 192 -22.87 45.46 -4.18
N LEU A 193 -22.59 45.01 -5.41
CA LEU A 193 -21.45 45.38 -6.24
C LEU A 193 -21.85 45.49 -7.72
N PRO A 194 -21.20 46.37 -8.50
CA PRO A 194 -21.49 46.51 -9.94
C PRO A 194 -21.01 45.28 -10.73
N CYS A 195 -21.89 44.77 -11.61
CA CYS A 195 -21.58 43.74 -12.61
C CYS A 195 -21.68 44.27 -14.06
N ASP A 196 -21.30 43.47 -15.06
CA ASP A 196 -21.53 43.82 -16.46
C ASP A 196 -23.05 43.80 -16.79
N PRO A 197 -23.62 44.84 -17.41
CA PRO A 197 -25.04 44.91 -17.74
C PRO A 197 -25.52 43.78 -18.68
N THR A 198 -24.64 43.12 -19.43
CA THR A 198 -24.98 42.01 -20.33
C THR A 198 -25.25 40.68 -19.62
N PHE A 199 -24.74 40.47 -18.38
CA PHE A 199 -24.88 39.22 -17.65
C PHE A 199 -26.31 38.99 -17.12
N ALA A 200 -27.14 38.28 -17.91
CA ALA A 200 -28.58 38.17 -17.65
C ALA A 200 -28.97 37.27 -16.45
N ASN A 201 -28.09 36.39 -15.98
CA ASN A 201 -28.42 35.32 -15.03
C ASN A 201 -27.72 35.49 -13.67
N GLY A 202 -28.37 35.03 -12.59
CA GLY A 202 -27.74 34.88 -11.27
C GLY A 202 -26.66 33.78 -11.25
N CYS A 203 -25.64 33.97 -10.42
CA CYS A 203 -24.49 33.06 -10.34
C CYS A 203 -24.78 31.70 -9.69
N PHE A 204 -25.87 31.55 -8.93
CA PHE A 204 -26.15 30.39 -8.10
C PHE A 204 -26.12 29.06 -8.87
N THR A 205 -26.80 28.97 -10.02
CA THR A 205 -26.91 27.72 -10.79
C THR A 205 -25.54 27.27 -11.34
N LEU A 206 -24.77 28.22 -11.89
CA LEU A 206 -23.44 27.99 -12.44
C LEU A 206 -22.43 27.59 -11.36
N LEU A 207 -22.46 28.28 -10.21
CA LEU A 207 -21.67 27.95 -9.04
C LEU A 207 -22.03 26.58 -8.48
N ARG A 208 -23.32 26.22 -8.46
CA ARG A 208 -23.81 24.94 -7.95
C ARG A 208 -23.39 23.77 -8.83
N ASP A 209 -23.49 23.89 -10.15
CA ASP A 209 -23.02 22.86 -11.07
C ASP A 209 -21.49 22.68 -10.98
N SER A 210 -20.74 23.80 -10.93
CA SER A 210 -19.29 23.79 -10.72
C SER A 210 -18.93 23.09 -9.40
N LEU A 211 -19.56 23.49 -8.30
CA LEU A 211 -19.33 22.95 -6.96
C LEU A 211 -19.68 21.45 -6.89
N GLN A 212 -20.80 21.02 -7.47
CA GLN A 212 -21.18 19.61 -7.53
C GLN A 212 -20.16 18.76 -8.31
N ASN A 213 -19.67 19.28 -9.44
CA ASN A 213 -18.65 18.61 -10.24
C ASN A 213 -17.32 18.49 -9.47
N VAL A 214 -16.86 19.57 -8.83
CA VAL A 214 -15.63 19.58 -8.01
C VAL A 214 -15.76 18.64 -6.81
N MET A 215 -16.87 18.65 -6.07
CA MET A 215 -17.06 17.76 -4.92
C MET A 215 -17.10 16.29 -5.32
N ARG A 216 -17.81 15.92 -6.40
CA ARG A 216 -17.83 14.54 -6.90
C ARG A 216 -16.46 14.09 -7.39
N ALA A 217 -15.72 14.95 -8.09
CA ALA A 217 -14.35 14.65 -8.52
C ALA A 217 -13.40 14.47 -7.33
N ALA A 218 -13.44 15.38 -6.35
CA ALA A 218 -12.63 15.32 -5.13
C ALA A 218 -12.93 14.06 -4.30
N GLY A 219 -14.20 13.72 -4.12
CA GLY A 219 -14.60 12.47 -3.45
C GLY A 219 -14.17 11.22 -4.22
N GLY A 220 -14.25 11.23 -5.56
CA GLY A 220 -13.75 10.14 -6.40
C GLY A 220 -12.23 9.92 -6.23
N VAL A 221 -11.45 11.00 -6.24
CA VAL A 221 -10.00 10.97 -5.99
C VAL A 221 -9.67 10.51 -4.57
N GLY A 222 -10.43 10.97 -3.56
CA GLY A 222 -10.28 10.55 -2.18
C GLY A 222 -10.59 9.06 -1.95
N LEU A 223 -11.63 8.52 -2.61
CA LEU A 223 -11.92 7.07 -2.60
C LEU A 223 -10.77 6.27 -3.24
N PHE A 224 -10.26 6.71 -4.40
CA PHE A 224 -9.12 6.05 -5.05
C PHE A 224 -7.91 5.98 -4.10
N PHE A 225 -7.54 7.09 -3.46
CA PHE A 225 -6.44 7.09 -2.50
C PHE A 225 -6.75 6.21 -1.28
N ALA A 226 -7.98 6.18 -0.76
CA ALA A 226 -8.35 5.33 0.38
C ALA A 226 -8.17 3.82 0.05
N PHE A 227 -8.46 3.41 -1.20
CA PHE A 227 -8.13 2.05 -1.65
C PHE A 227 -6.63 1.77 -1.72
N THR A 228 -5.81 2.76 -2.11
CA THR A 228 -4.34 2.61 -2.09
C THR A 228 -3.78 2.58 -0.66
N GLU A 229 -4.39 3.29 0.29
CA GLU A 229 -4.00 3.27 1.71
C GLU A 229 -4.27 1.90 2.35
N ILE A 230 -5.45 1.30 2.16
CA ILE A 230 -5.76 -0.02 2.73
C ILE A 230 -4.89 -1.12 2.12
N ALA A 231 -4.52 -1.01 0.84
CA ALA A 231 -3.49 -1.86 0.23
C ALA A 231 -2.11 -1.64 0.89
N GLY A 232 -1.74 -0.39 1.17
CA GLY A 232 -0.53 -0.03 1.94
C GLY A 232 -0.49 -0.61 3.35
N VAL A 233 -1.61 -0.57 4.09
CA VAL A 233 -1.78 -1.20 5.40
C VAL A 233 -1.63 -2.72 5.30
N PHE A 234 -2.29 -3.37 4.35
CA PHE A 234 -2.18 -4.82 4.13
C PHE A 234 -0.74 -5.25 3.80
N CYS A 235 -0.08 -4.56 2.87
CA CYS A 235 1.32 -4.81 2.51
C CYS A 235 2.26 -4.60 3.71
N SER A 236 2.04 -3.56 4.51
CA SER A 236 2.80 -3.29 5.74
C SER A 236 2.58 -4.39 6.79
N PHE A 237 1.35 -4.86 6.95
CA PHE A 237 1.02 -5.95 7.86
C PHE A 237 1.71 -7.26 7.45
N LYS A 238 1.62 -7.64 6.17
CA LYS A 238 2.28 -8.84 5.62
C LYS A 238 3.80 -8.76 5.73
N PHE A 239 4.40 -7.62 5.36
CA PHE A 239 5.83 -7.38 5.54
C PHE A 239 6.26 -7.52 7.01
N ARG A 240 5.49 -6.96 7.96
CA ARG A 240 5.74 -7.08 9.41
C ARG A 240 5.60 -8.52 9.90
N GLN A 241 4.60 -9.25 9.44
CA GLN A 241 4.33 -10.64 9.83
C GLN A 241 5.47 -11.55 9.39
N ILE A 242 5.86 -11.50 8.12
CA ILE A 242 6.95 -12.33 7.58
C ILE A 242 8.30 -11.92 8.20
N SER A 243 8.60 -10.61 8.30
CA SER A 243 9.84 -10.12 8.93
C SER A 243 9.94 -10.40 10.44
N LYS A 244 8.83 -10.71 11.12
CA LYS A 244 8.86 -11.26 12.49
C LYS A 244 9.15 -12.76 12.47
N ARG A 245 8.55 -13.52 11.55
CA ARG A 245 8.74 -14.98 11.46
C ARG A 245 10.17 -15.36 11.07
N ASN A 246 10.77 -14.72 10.07
CA ASN A 246 12.17 -14.99 9.69
C ASN A 246 13.13 -14.75 10.87
N ARG A 247 13.00 -13.62 11.59
CA ARG A 247 13.80 -13.37 12.80
C ARG A 247 13.57 -14.37 13.94
N SER A 248 12.46 -15.08 13.96
CA SER A 248 12.24 -16.17 14.92
C SER A 248 12.95 -17.45 14.51
N PHE A 249 13.19 -17.65 13.20
CA PHE A 249 13.95 -18.76 12.65
C PHE A 249 15.46 -18.51 12.80
N ASP A 250 15.92 -17.28 12.55
CA ASP A 250 17.31 -16.84 12.77
C ASP A 250 17.81 -17.00 14.23
N ASN A 251 16.92 -17.28 15.18
CA ASN A 251 17.17 -17.40 16.62
C ASN A 251 17.07 -18.84 17.16
N ILE A 252 16.88 -19.85 16.29
CA ILE A 252 16.73 -21.28 16.65
C ILE A 252 18.00 -22.05 16.27
#